data_AF-X1KWN0-F1
#
_entry.id   AF-X1KWN0-F1
#
_cell.length_a   1.000
_cell.length_b   1.000
_cell.length_c   1.000
_cell.angle_alpha   90.00
_cell.angle_beta   90.00
_cell.angle_gamma   90.00
#
_symmetry.space_group_name_H-M   'P 1'
#
loop_
_entity.id
_entity.type
_entity.pdbx_description
1 polymer ?
#
loop_
_entity_poly.entity_id
_entity_poly.type
_entity_poly.pdbx_seq_one_letter_code
_entity_poly.pdbx_strand_id
1 'polypeptide(L)' 'DAGFVSRSWSGDIDHLSWLIREAVQHKGFSLVDILQPCVTFNKKNTYRWYKERGLKEDETTPPG' A
#
# COMPACT_ATOMS: atom_id res chain seq x y z
N ASP A 1 7.58 -8.20 -19.81
CA ASP A 1 6.78 -7.40 -18.87
C ASP A 1 6.89 -7.91 -17.46
N ALA A 2 7.26 -7.03 -16.53
CA ALA A 2 7.03 -7.19 -15.11
C ALA A 2 5.84 -6.29 -14.76
N GLY A 3 4.81 -6.83 -14.08
CA GLY A 3 3.66 -6.03 -13.65
C GLY A 3 4.02 -5.06 -12.52
N PHE A 4 3.22 -4.01 -12.34
CA PHE A 4 3.36 -3.10 -11.21
C PHE A 4 2.84 -3.77 -9.94
N VAL A 5 3.69 -3.94 -8.93
CA VAL A 5 3.30 -4.53 -7.64
C VAL A 5 3.72 -3.57 -6.54
N SER A 6 2.76 -3.16 -5.72
CA SER A 6 3.01 -2.27 -4.58
C SER A 6 2.14 -2.64 -3.39
N ARG A 7 2.53 -2.15 -2.21
CA ARG A 7 1.78 -2.32 -0.97
C ARG A 7 1.74 -1.01 -0.18
N SER A 8 0.59 -0.72 0.41
CA SER A 8 0.39 0.42 1.30
C SER A 8 -0.67 0.09 2.35
N TRP A 9 -1.07 1.09 3.12
CA TRP A 9 -2.17 1.00 4.07
C TRP A 9 -3.04 2.25 3.98
N SER A 10 -4.34 2.05 4.09
CA SER A 10 -5.39 3.06 4.29
C SER A 10 -5.12 4.17 5.33
N GLY A 11 -4.12 4.05 6.20
CA GLY A 11 -3.72 5.09 7.16
C GLY A 11 -2.74 6.13 6.59
N ASP A 12 -2.05 5.79 5.49
CA ASP A 12 -1.13 6.68 4.76
C ASP A 12 -1.78 7.13 3.45
N ILE A 13 -2.71 8.07 3.57
CA ILE A 13 -3.58 8.51 2.47
C ILE A 13 -2.76 9.10 1.32
N ASP A 14 -1.74 9.91 1.63
CA ASP A 14 -0.93 10.58 0.61
C ASP A 14 -0.14 9.56 -0.22
N HIS A 15 0.53 8.61 0.45
CA HIS A 15 1.28 7.55 -0.22
C HIS A 15 0.38 6.59 -0.99
N LEU A 16 -0.75 6.17 -0.40
CA LEU A 16 -1.73 5.33 -1.08
C LEU A 16 -2.29 5.98 -2.33
N SER A 17 -2.61 7.28 -2.27
CA SER A 17 -3.12 8.03 -3.42
C SER A 17 -2.09 8.12 -4.54
N TRP A 18 -0.82 8.36 -4.20
CA TRP A 18 0.28 8.34 -5.16
C TRP A 18 0.43 6.96 -5.81
N LEU A 19 0.47 5.88 -5.03
CA LEU A 19 0.59 4.51 -5.56
C LEU A 19 -0.56 4.12 -6.49
N ILE A 20 -1.80 4.46 -6.12
CA ILE A 20 -2.96 4.19 -6.99
C ILE A 20 -2.81 4.95 -8.31
N ARG A 21 -2.34 6.20 -8.28
CA ARG A 21 -2.10 6.99 -9.48
C ARG A 21 -1.02 6.37 -10.38
N GLU A 22 0.07 5.86 -9.81
CA GLU A 22 1.12 5.19 -10.57
C GLU A 22 0.66 3.83 -11.13
N ALA A 23 -0.09 3.07 -10.34
CA ALA A 23 -0.68 1.79 -10.76
C ALA A 23 -1.63 1.94 -11.96
N VAL A 24 -2.40 3.03 -12.00
CA VAL A 24 -3.32 3.35 -13.12
C VAL A 24 -2.55 3.80 -14.37
N GLN A 25 -1.42 4.48 -14.21
CA GLN A 25 -0.59 4.91 -15.34
C GLN A 25 0.21 3.75 -15.96
N HIS A 26 0.49 2.70 -15.18
CA HIS A 26 1.19 1.52 -15.66
C HIS A 26 0.43 0.83 -16.80
N LYS A 27 1.10 0.64 -17.93
CA LYS A 27 0.56 -0.08 -19.10
C LYS A 27 0.80 -1.57 -18.92
N GLY A 28 -0.08 -2.23 -18.19
CA GLY A 28 0.05 -3.65 -17.90
C GLY A 28 -0.80 -4.05 -16.70
N PHE A 29 -0.52 -5.22 -16.15
CA PHE A 29 -1.17 -5.66 -14.93
C PHE A 29 -0.58 -4.94 -13.71
N SER A 30 -1.46 -4.40 -12.87
CA SER A 30 -1.10 -3.70 -11.64
C SER A 30 -1.79 -4.32 -10.43
N LEU A 31 -1.02 -4.58 -9.37
CA LEU A 31 -1.50 -5.03 -8.06
C LEU A 31 -1.08 -4.03 -6.98
N VAL A 32 -2.07 -3.50 -6.25
CA VAL A 32 -1.85 -2.65 -5.07
C VAL A 32 -2.48 -3.34 -3.87
N ASP A 33 -1.65 -3.86 -2.96
CA ASP A 33 -2.12 -4.47 -1.72
C ASP A 33 -2.32 -3.40 -0.64
N ILE A 34 -3.57 -3.20 -0.20
CA ILE A 34 -3.93 -2.16 0.76
C ILE A 34 -4.30 -2.84 2.08
N LEU A 35 -3.37 -2.78 3.04
CA LEU A 35 -3.65 -3.22 4.39
C LEU A 35 -4.69 -2.29 5.00
N GLN A 36 -5.85 -2.82 5.40
CA GLN A 36 -6.96 -2.02 5.92
C GLN A 36 -7.46 -2.62 7.25
N PRO A 37 -7.31 -1.91 8.38
CA PRO A 37 -7.76 -2.40 9.68
C PRO A 37 -9.29 -2.46 9.76
N CYS A 38 -9.83 -3.66 9.94
CA CYS A 38 -11.26 -3.87 10.21
C CYS A 38 -11.55 -3.62 11.69
N VAL A 39 -12.10 -2.44 12.00
CA VAL A 39 -12.36 -2.00 13.39
C VAL A 39 -13.36 -2.87 14.14
N THR A 40 -14.27 -3.54 13.43
CA THR A 40 -15.34 -4.35 14.03
C THR A 40 -14.82 -5.70 14.53
N PHE A 41 -14.16 -6.46 13.66
CA PHE A 41 -13.85 -7.87 13.90
C PHE A 41 -12.37 -8.15 14.17
N ASN A 42 -11.45 -7.38 13.58
CA ASN A 42 -10.01 -7.63 13.72
C ASN A 42 -9.40 -6.72 14.80
N LYS A 43 -9.36 -7.23 16.04
CA LYS A 43 -8.78 -6.51 17.20
C LYS A 43 -7.27 -6.66 17.35
N LYS A 44 -6.62 -7.46 16.50
CA LYS A 44 -5.17 -7.68 16.52
C LYS A 44 -4.45 -6.71 15.57
N ASN A 45 -4.88 -6.67 14.31
CA ASN A 45 -4.29 -5.80 13.29
C ASN A 45 -4.99 -4.43 13.29
N THR A 46 -4.80 -3.70 14.37
CA THR A 46 -5.41 -2.37 14.58
C THR A 46 -4.61 -1.28 13.87
N TYR A 47 -5.18 -0.08 13.78
CA TYR A 47 -4.45 1.09 13.30
C TYR A 47 -3.14 1.29 14.06
N ARG A 48 -3.15 1.14 15.38
CA ARG A 48 -1.93 1.29 16.18
C ARG A 48 -0.87 0.25 15.79
N TRP A 49 -1.28 -1.01 15.66
CA TRP A 49 -0.38 -2.12 15.31
C TRP A 49 0.34 -1.88 13.99
N TYR A 50 -0.38 -1.43 12.97
CA TYR A 50 0.21 -1.17 11.68
C TYR A 50 1.11 0.09 11.71
N LYS A 51 0.78 1.12 12.52
CA LYS A 51 1.56 2.38 12.63
C LYS A 51 2.90 2.14 13.29
N GLU A 52 2.91 1.34 14.36
CA GLU A 52 4.12 0.97 15.10
C GLU A 52 5.07 0.10 14.29
N ARG A 53 4.55 -0.66 13.33
CA ARG A 53 5.35 -1.52 12.44
C ARG A 53 5.94 -0.78 11.25
N GLY A 54 5.77 0.54 11.19
CA GLY A 54 6.46 1.37 10.22
C GLY A 54 6.22 0.92 8.78
N LEU A 55 4.96 0.63 8.41
CA LEU A 55 4.60 0.41 7.01
C LEU A 55 4.80 1.71 6.23
N LYS A 56 6.06 1.99 5.91
CA LYS A 56 6.56 2.91 4.91
C LYS A 56 7.74 2.22 4.22
N GLU A 57 7.61 2.14 2.90
CA GLU A 57 8.55 1.68 1.86
C GLU A 57 8.97 0.20 1.87
N ASP A 58 8.50 -0.51 0.84
CA ASP A 58 9.31 -1.51 0.16
C ASP A 58 10.10 -0.75 -0.93
N GLU A 59 11.43 -0.70 -0.81
CA GLU A 59 12.40 -0.05 -1.72
C GLU A 59 12.49 -0.74 -3.11
N THR A 60 11.40 -1.30 -3.63
CA THR A 60 11.44 -2.15 -4.84
C THR A 60 10.94 -1.48 -6.12
N THR A 61 10.79 -0.16 -6.14
CA THR A 61 10.63 0.57 -7.42
C THR A 61 11.76 1.59 -7.58
N PRO A 62 12.75 1.37 -8.47
CA PRO A 62 13.78 2.37 -8.72
C PRO A 62 13.14 3.66 -9.24
N PRO A 63 13.73 4.84 -8.95
CA PRO A 63 13.21 6.10 -9.45
C PRO A 63 13.36 6.11 -10.98
N GLY A 64 12.24 6.05 -11.67
CA GLY A 64 12.11 6.25 -13.11
C GLY A 64 11.41 7.55 -13.40
#